data_AF-A0A2G9PUD0-F1
#
_entry.id   AF-A0A2G9PUD0-F1
#
_cell.length_a   1.000
_cell.length_b   1.000
_cell.length_c   1.000
_cell.angle_alpha   90.00
_cell.angle_beta   90.00
_cell.angle_gamma   90.00
#
_symmetry.space_group_name_H-M   'P 1'
#
loop_
_entity.id
_entity.type
_entity.pdbx_description
1 polymer ?
#
loop_
_entity_poly.entity_id
_entity_poly.type
_entity_poly.pdbx_seq_one_letter_code
_entity_poly.pdbx_strand_id
1 'polypeptide(L)'
;MEQYVIPREDDFMTLRLCLDNYHAEKLFIRDCGGIREDGRYSLQGRKKVLEDLEGRMLDFKKDDSGLYLLIDSREVFHFPLDGYDSELTKGFSIAYERVEEDGRHVILGAGFNPYDETLPEPRRSVLRHILDDHLLEITFQGRIELSFHSWWEKPHWKYWRVMPPEKS
;
A
#
# COMPACT_ATOMS: atom_id res chain seq x y z
N MET A 1 12.27 6.04 5.09
CA MET A 1 11.65 4.96 4.30
C MET A 1 10.91 5.65 3.18
N GLU A 2 11.27 5.32 1.94
CA GLU A 2 10.67 5.84 0.71
C GLU A 2 9.17 5.51 0.73
N GLN A 3 8.32 6.55 0.78
CA GLN A 3 6.88 6.40 0.77
C GLN A 3 6.23 7.60 0.10
N TYR A 4 5.27 7.31 -0.77
CA TYR A 4 4.53 8.25 -1.57
C TYR A 4 3.05 8.18 -1.18
N VAL A 5 2.58 9.20 -0.46
CA VAL A 5 1.20 9.25 0.05
C VAL A 5 0.25 9.60 -1.08
N ILE A 6 -0.86 8.88 -1.13
CA ILE A 6 -1.97 9.05 -2.05
C ILE A 6 -3.13 9.71 -1.28
N PRO A 7 -3.92 10.59 -1.91
CA PRO A 7 -5.11 11.13 -1.28
C PRO A 7 -6.08 10.02 -0.91
N ARG A 8 -6.65 10.10 0.29
CA ARG A 8 -7.59 9.10 0.79
C ARG A 8 -8.81 8.95 -0.12
N GLU A 9 -9.23 10.05 -0.76
CA GLU A 9 -10.35 10.05 -1.70
C GLU A 9 -10.11 9.11 -2.91
N ASP A 10 -8.85 8.86 -3.23
CA ASP A 10 -8.42 8.03 -4.36
C ASP A 10 -8.09 6.58 -3.93
N ASP A 11 -8.26 6.21 -2.66
CA ASP A 11 -7.75 4.96 -2.10
C ASP A 11 -8.26 3.68 -2.78
N PHE A 12 -9.58 3.53 -2.89
CA PHE A 12 -10.16 2.31 -3.47
C PHE A 12 -9.98 2.26 -4.98
N MET A 13 -9.96 3.42 -5.64
CA MET A 13 -9.61 3.52 -7.06
C MET A 13 -8.14 3.11 -7.28
N THR A 14 -7.24 3.57 -6.40
CA THR A 14 -5.83 3.19 -6.39
C THR A 14 -5.67 1.69 -6.18
N LEU A 15 -6.35 1.11 -5.19
CA LEU A 15 -6.29 -0.33 -4.94
C LEU A 15 -6.74 -1.12 -6.17
N ARG A 16 -7.83 -0.73 -6.82
CA ARG A 16 -8.31 -1.33 -8.07
C ARG A 16 -7.28 -1.20 -9.20
N LEU A 17 -6.75 0.01 -9.43
CA LEU A 17 -5.74 0.25 -10.46
C LEU A 17 -4.49 -0.60 -10.23
N CYS A 18 -4.02 -0.72 -8.99
CA CYS A 18 -2.89 -1.55 -8.64
C CYS A 18 -3.14 -3.02 -8.98
N LEU A 19 -4.29 -3.57 -8.57
CA LEU A 19 -4.63 -4.98 -8.79
C LEU A 19 -4.94 -5.32 -10.25
N ASP A 20 -5.45 -4.37 -11.03
CA ASP A 20 -5.75 -4.59 -12.46
C ASP A 20 -4.52 -4.56 -13.36
N ASN A 21 -3.50 -3.79 -12.97
CA ASN A 21 -2.39 -3.45 -13.86
C ASN A 21 -1.03 -3.98 -13.41
N TYR A 22 -0.91 -4.42 -12.16
CA TYR A 22 0.35 -4.88 -11.60
C TYR A 22 0.20 -6.26 -10.96
N HIS A 23 1.23 -7.09 -11.13
CA HIS A 23 1.25 -8.44 -10.58
C HIS A 23 1.53 -8.40 -9.07
N ALA A 24 0.51 -8.74 -8.27
CA ALA A 24 0.64 -8.86 -6.83
C ALA A 24 1.37 -10.17 -6.46
N GLU A 25 2.45 -10.07 -5.68
CA GLU A 25 3.27 -11.21 -5.24
C GLU A 25 2.88 -11.68 -3.84
N LYS A 26 2.43 -10.76 -2.97
CA LYS A 26 2.25 -11.05 -1.55
C LYS A 26 1.18 -10.18 -0.92
N LEU A 27 0.37 -10.79 -0.04
CA LEU A 27 -0.51 -10.09 0.89
C LEU A 27 -0.01 -10.30 2.33
N PHE A 28 0.18 -9.21 3.07
CA PHE A 28 0.55 -9.25 4.48
C PHE A 28 -0.34 -8.32 5.31
N ILE A 29 -0.91 -8.87 6.38
CA ILE A 29 -1.75 -8.12 7.32
C ILE A 29 -1.33 -8.47 8.74
N ARG A 30 -1.16 -7.45 9.58
CA ARG A 30 -0.90 -7.61 11.02
C ARG A 30 -1.59 -6.51 11.81
N ASP A 31 -1.84 -6.75 13.10
CA ASP A 31 -2.20 -5.65 14.01
C ASP A 31 -1.04 -4.64 14.15
N CYS A 32 -1.34 -3.41 14.53
CA CYS A 32 -0.34 -2.35 14.70
C CYS A 32 0.50 -2.48 15.98
N GLY A 33 0.35 -3.55 16.77
CA GLY A 33 0.89 -3.62 18.11
C GLY A 33 -0.06 -3.00 19.14
N GLY A 34 0.36 -2.98 20.41
CA GLY A 34 -0.45 -2.44 21.49
C GLY A 34 -0.29 -3.20 22.81
N ILE A 35 -1.16 -2.86 23.76
CA ILE A 35 -1.27 -3.57 25.04
C ILE A 35 -1.89 -4.94 24.78
N ARG A 36 -1.25 -6.00 25.29
CA ARG A 36 -1.68 -7.39 25.12
C ARG A 36 -2.52 -7.86 26.31
N GLU A 37 -3.06 -9.08 26.23
CA GLU A 37 -3.91 -9.65 27.28
C GLU A 37 -3.17 -9.80 28.62
N ASP A 38 -1.84 -9.88 28.59
CA ASP A 38 -0.96 -9.90 29.76
C ASP A 38 -0.66 -8.50 30.34
N GLY A 39 -1.29 -7.45 29.79
CA GLY A 39 -1.11 -6.05 30.18
C GLY A 39 0.20 -5.41 29.69
N ARG A 40 1.04 -6.13 28.94
CA ARG A 40 2.31 -5.61 28.43
C ARG A 40 2.14 -4.98 27.06
N TYR A 41 2.82 -3.86 26.83
CA TYR A 41 2.88 -3.24 25.52
C TYR A 41 3.84 -4.01 24.61
N SER A 42 3.41 -4.29 23.38
CA SER A 42 4.25 -4.86 22.34
C SER A 42 4.22 -4.00 21.08
N LEU A 43 5.42 -3.61 20.63
CA LEU A 43 5.63 -2.95 19.33
C LEU A 43 5.46 -3.91 18.15
N GLN A 44 5.56 -5.21 18.40
CA GLN A 44 5.45 -6.22 17.35
C GLN A 44 3.98 -6.56 17.13
N GLY A 45 3.50 -6.28 15.92
CA GLY A 45 2.16 -6.64 15.51
C GLY A 45 1.96 -8.14 15.40
N ARG A 46 0.79 -8.67 15.79
CA ARG A 46 0.46 -10.08 15.53
C ARG A 46 0.00 -10.21 14.08
N LYS A 47 0.65 -11.13 13.36
CA LYS A 47 0.29 -11.52 12.00
C LYS A 47 -1.14 -12.05 11.95
N LYS A 48 -1.92 -11.56 10.98
CA LYS A 48 -3.27 -12.02 10.67
C LYS A 48 -3.31 -12.76 9.34
N VAL A 49 -2.66 -12.20 8.33
CA VAL A 49 -2.56 -12.78 6.97
C VAL A 49 -1.11 -12.70 6.50
N LEU A 50 -0.64 -13.76 5.87
CA LEU A 50 0.64 -13.81 5.16
C LEU A 50 0.50 -14.85 4.06
N GLU A 51 0.18 -14.35 2.88
CA GLU A 51 -0.14 -15.18 1.72
C GLU A 51 0.86 -14.88 0.60
N ASP A 52 1.39 -15.95 0.03
CA ASP A 52 2.05 -15.93 -1.27
C ASP A 52 0.97 -16.01 -2.35
N LEU A 53 1.08 -15.13 -3.35
CA LEU A 53 0.09 -14.99 -4.42
C LEU A 53 0.56 -15.63 -5.74
N GLU A 54 1.65 -16.40 -5.75
CA GLU A 54 2.08 -17.12 -6.95
C GLU A 54 0.95 -17.98 -7.53
N GLY A 55 0.51 -17.63 -8.76
CA GLY A 55 -0.59 -18.30 -9.46
C GLY A 55 -1.99 -18.07 -8.88
N ARG A 56 -2.15 -17.11 -7.96
CA ARG A 56 -3.42 -16.79 -7.29
C ARG A 56 -3.82 -15.35 -7.56
N MET A 57 -5.12 -15.10 -7.57
CA MET A 57 -5.65 -13.76 -7.85
C MET A 57 -6.10 -13.09 -6.54
N LEU A 58 -5.44 -11.99 -6.19
CA LEU A 58 -5.90 -11.08 -5.14
C LEU A 58 -6.92 -10.11 -5.72
N ASP A 59 -8.05 -9.97 -5.05
CA ASP A 59 -9.12 -9.04 -5.38
C ASP A 59 -9.70 -8.40 -4.11
N PHE A 60 -10.60 -7.43 -4.27
CA PHE A 60 -11.34 -6.86 -3.16
C PHE A 60 -12.79 -6.55 -3.52
N LYS A 61 -13.63 -6.54 -2.50
CA LYS A 61 -14.99 -6.01 -2.56
C LYS A 61 -15.13 -4.95 -1.47
N LYS A 62 -15.78 -3.83 -1.79
CA LYS A 62 -16.18 -2.84 -0.80
C LYS A 62 -17.70 -2.72 -0.79
N ASP A 63 -18.30 -2.71 0.39
CA ASP A 63 -19.70 -2.35 0.60
C ASP A 63 -19.86 -1.55 1.90
N ASP A 64 -21.09 -1.44 2.40
CA ASP A 64 -21.43 -0.69 3.62
C ASP A 64 -20.88 -1.36 4.89
N SER A 65 -20.52 -2.64 4.83
CA SER A 65 -19.92 -3.37 5.95
C SER A 65 -18.40 -3.23 5.99
N GLY A 66 -17.77 -2.68 4.94
CA GLY A 66 -16.34 -2.40 4.92
C GLY A 66 -15.62 -2.88 3.66
N LEU A 67 -14.33 -3.21 3.81
CA LEU A 67 -13.44 -3.70 2.76
C LEU A 67 -13.11 -5.18 2.98
N TYR A 68 -13.46 -6.01 2.01
CA TYR A 68 -13.17 -7.43 1.96
C TYR A 68 -12.00 -7.69 1.02
N LEU A 69 -10.96 -8.37 1.50
CA LEU A 69 -9.89 -8.90 0.67
C LEU A 69 -10.19 -10.35 0.31
N LEU A 70 -10.04 -10.66 -0.98
CA LEU A 70 -10.41 -11.94 -1.57
C LEU A 70 -9.18 -12.55 -2.24
N ILE A 71 -8.91 -13.83 -2.01
CA ILE A 71 -7.97 -14.59 -2.84
C ILE A 71 -8.74 -15.71 -3.53
N ASP A 72 -8.67 -15.76 -4.86
CA ASP A 72 -9.40 -16.72 -5.70
C ASP A 72 -10.90 -16.71 -5.37
N SER A 73 -11.47 -15.49 -5.22
CA SER A 73 -12.86 -15.22 -4.82
C SER A 73 -13.24 -15.65 -3.40
N ARG A 74 -12.30 -16.11 -2.56
CA ARG A 74 -12.54 -16.44 -1.16
C ARG A 74 -12.09 -15.32 -0.26
N GLU A 75 -12.96 -14.91 0.66
CA GLU A 75 -12.60 -13.93 1.68
C GLU A 75 -11.46 -14.45 2.57
N VAL A 76 -10.44 -13.61 2.76
CA VAL A 76 -9.30 -13.89 3.64
C VAL A 76 -9.16 -12.87 4.76
N PHE A 77 -9.72 -11.67 4.59
CA PHE A 77 -9.74 -10.65 5.63
C PHE A 77 -10.83 -9.62 5.36
N HIS A 78 -11.43 -9.09 6.42
CA HIS A 78 -12.43 -8.04 6.38
C HIS A 78 -12.01 -6.89 7.30
N PHE A 79 -11.97 -5.69 6.75
CA PHE A 79 -11.79 -4.42 7.45
C PHE A 79 -13.14 -3.73 7.58
N PRO A 80 -13.70 -3.56 8.79
CA PRO A 80 -14.95 -2.81 8.99
C PRO A 80 -14.92 -1.37 8.44
N LEU A 81 -13.74 -0.76 8.35
CA LEU A 81 -13.53 0.66 8.03
C LEU A 81 -14.14 1.60 9.07
N ASP A 82 -14.06 1.22 10.35
CA ASP A 82 -14.56 2.00 11.47
C ASP A 82 -13.77 3.31 11.59
N GLY A 83 -14.46 4.44 11.45
CA GLY A 83 -13.83 5.77 11.51
C GLY A 83 -12.98 6.11 10.29
N TYR A 84 -13.07 5.34 9.19
CA TYR A 84 -12.35 5.64 7.95
C TYR A 84 -12.65 7.05 7.40
N ASP A 85 -13.87 7.52 7.58
CA ASP A 85 -14.30 8.86 7.15
C ASP A 85 -13.69 10.02 7.96
N SER A 86 -13.01 9.73 9.08
CA SER A 86 -12.30 10.72 9.89
C SER A 86 -11.21 11.45 9.09
N GLU A 87 -11.08 12.77 9.32
CA GLU A 87 -10.00 13.60 8.75
C GLU A 87 -8.59 13.16 9.20
N LEU A 88 -8.51 12.35 10.26
CA LEU A 88 -7.24 11.81 10.76
C LEU A 88 -6.79 10.55 10.02
N THR A 89 -7.68 9.94 9.24
CA THR A 89 -7.36 8.76 8.44
C THR A 89 -6.51 9.19 7.25
N LYS A 90 -5.26 8.72 7.22
CA LYS A 90 -4.37 8.87 6.06
C LYS A 90 -4.82 7.92 4.96
N GLY A 91 -4.56 8.28 3.71
CA GLY A 91 -4.77 7.36 2.58
C GLY A 91 -3.64 6.35 2.41
N PHE A 92 -3.75 5.54 1.36
CA PHE A 92 -2.72 4.59 0.94
C PHE A 92 -1.38 5.28 0.69
N SER A 93 -0.30 4.53 0.84
CA SER A 93 1.02 4.92 0.36
C SER A 93 1.64 3.83 -0.49
N ILE A 94 2.46 4.25 -1.46
CA ILE A 94 3.33 3.36 -2.22
C ILE A 94 4.75 3.51 -1.69
N ALA A 95 5.39 2.40 -1.34
CA ALA A 95 6.81 2.33 -1.03
C ALA A 95 7.52 1.54 -2.12
N TYR A 96 8.74 1.94 -2.48
CA TYR A 96 9.57 1.16 -3.38
C TYR A 96 10.67 0.41 -2.64
N GLU A 97 10.94 -0.80 -3.11
CA GLU A 97 12.10 -1.58 -2.73
C GLU A 97 13.11 -1.52 -3.88
N ARG A 98 14.20 -0.78 -3.64
CA ARG A 98 15.32 -0.65 -4.57
C ARG A 98 16.56 -1.33 -4.00
N VAL A 99 17.34 -1.93 -4.88
CA VAL A 99 18.56 -2.64 -4.54
C VAL A 99 19.65 -2.19 -5.50
N GLU A 100 20.78 -1.75 -4.95
CA GLU A 100 21.98 -1.41 -5.71
C GLU A 100 22.58 -2.64 -6.40
N GLU A 101 23.50 -2.43 -7.34
CA GLU A 101 24.19 -3.53 -8.04
C GLU A 101 24.91 -4.49 -7.07
N ASP A 102 25.41 -3.96 -5.95
CA ASP A 102 26.10 -4.73 -4.91
C ASP A 102 25.16 -5.44 -3.91
N GLY A 103 23.85 -5.35 -4.11
CA GLY A 103 22.84 -6.00 -3.27
C GLY A 103 22.38 -5.20 -2.05
N ARG A 104 22.88 -3.98 -1.83
CA ARG A 104 22.43 -3.13 -0.72
C ARG A 104 21.07 -2.50 -1.02
N HIS A 105 20.19 -2.48 -0.02
CA HIS A 105 18.92 -1.75 -0.11
C HIS A 105 19.15 -0.25 -0.09
N VAL A 106 18.48 0.46 -0.99
CA VAL A 106 18.46 1.93 -0.99
C VAL A 106 17.44 2.39 0.05
N ILE A 107 17.87 3.26 0.98
CA ILE A 107 17.00 3.81 2.03
C ILE A 107 16.83 5.31 1.78
N LEU A 108 15.70 5.70 1.21
CA LEU A 108 15.37 7.11 0.97
C LEU A 108 14.49 7.68 2.09
N GLY A 109 14.60 8.99 2.27
CA GLY A 109 13.70 9.80 3.10
C GLY A 109 12.40 10.14 2.38
N ALA A 110 11.53 10.90 3.03
CA ALA A 110 10.33 11.43 2.38
C ALA A 110 10.69 12.56 1.38
N GLY A 111 9.95 12.64 0.27
CA GLY A 111 10.02 13.77 -0.67
C GLY A 111 11.05 13.66 -1.80
N PHE A 112 11.71 12.51 -1.97
CA PHE A 112 12.55 12.24 -3.13
C PHE A 112 11.70 12.03 -4.40
N ASN A 113 12.22 12.45 -5.55
CA ASN A 113 11.59 12.16 -6.83
C ASN A 113 11.73 10.65 -7.12
N PRO A 114 10.64 9.88 -7.26
CA PRO A 114 10.70 8.47 -7.59
C PRO A 114 11.35 8.17 -8.95
N TYR A 115 11.45 9.17 -9.83
CA TYR A 115 12.00 9.09 -11.19
C TYR A 115 13.38 9.71 -11.33
N ASP A 116 14.09 9.93 -10.23
CA ASP A 116 15.49 10.34 -10.30
C ASP A 116 16.30 9.26 -11.03
N GLU A 117 16.91 9.62 -12.16
CA GLU A 117 17.69 8.71 -13.01
C GLU A 117 18.93 8.13 -12.31
N THR A 118 19.35 8.74 -11.20
CA THR A 118 20.46 8.24 -10.38
C THR A 118 20.08 7.10 -9.46
N LEU A 119 18.78 6.82 -9.31
CA LEU A 119 18.29 5.74 -8.44
C LEU A 119 18.13 4.43 -9.22
N PRO A 120 18.50 3.28 -8.63
CA PRO A 120 18.20 1.97 -9.20
C PRO A 120 16.70 1.77 -9.40
N GLU A 121 16.31 1.04 -10.44
CA GLU A 121 14.91 0.71 -10.72
C GLU A 121 14.29 -0.10 -9.56
N PRO A 122 13.04 0.20 -9.13
CA PRO A 122 12.35 -0.59 -8.10
C PRO A 122 12.21 -2.04 -8.54
N ARG A 123 12.66 -2.95 -7.68
CA ARG A 123 12.39 -4.39 -7.86
C ARG A 123 10.96 -4.73 -7.47
N ARG A 124 10.43 -4.03 -6.47
CA ARG A 124 9.08 -4.20 -5.94
C ARG A 124 8.48 -2.88 -5.53
N SER A 125 7.15 -2.85 -5.54
CA SER A 125 6.33 -1.79 -4.97
C SER A 125 5.48 -2.37 -3.86
N VAL A 126 5.24 -1.60 -2.81
CA VAL A 126 4.40 -2.01 -1.68
C VAL A 126 3.31 -0.97 -1.48
N LEU A 127 2.07 -1.35 -1.73
CA LEU A 127 0.89 -0.57 -1.36
C LEU A 127 0.57 -0.82 0.12
N ARG A 128 0.46 0.26 0.90
CA ARG A 128 0.37 0.19 2.37
C ARG A 128 -0.72 1.08 2.91
N HIS A 129 -1.40 0.60 3.95
CA HIS A 129 -2.37 1.39 4.71
C HIS A 129 -2.48 0.88 6.14
N ILE A 130 -2.88 1.74 7.07
CA ILE A 130 -3.38 1.33 8.38
C ILE A 130 -4.90 1.46 8.37
N LEU A 131 -5.62 0.35 8.44
CA LEU A 131 -7.09 0.31 8.48
C LEU A 131 -7.50 -0.46 9.73
N ASP A 132 -8.41 0.09 10.54
CA ASP A 132 -8.93 -0.57 11.74
C ASP A 132 -7.84 -1.15 12.66
N ASP A 133 -6.78 -0.37 12.92
CA ASP A 133 -5.58 -0.77 13.69
C ASP A 133 -4.78 -1.95 13.11
N HIS A 134 -4.96 -2.24 11.83
CA HIS A 134 -4.21 -3.24 11.10
C HIS A 134 -3.38 -2.59 10.00
N LEU A 135 -2.11 -2.97 9.93
CA LEU A 135 -1.25 -2.66 8.79
C LEU A 135 -1.56 -3.66 7.67
N LEU A 136 -2.02 -3.14 6.54
CA LEU A 136 -2.15 -3.82 5.26
C LEU A 136 -0.94 -3.51 4.39
N GLU A 137 -0.32 -4.55 3.84
CA GLU A 137 0.73 -4.44 2.82
C GLU A 137 0.44 -5.40 1.66
N ILE A 138 0.40 -4.87 0.44
CA ILE A 138 0.34 -5.65 -0.79
C ILE A 138 1.61 -5.38 -1.57
N THR A 139 2.39 -6.43 -1.81
CA THR A 139 3.63 -6.34 -2.59
C THR A 139 3.34 -6.65 -4.04
N PHE A 140 3.84 -5.81 -4.94
CA PHE A 140 3.75 -5.94 -6.38
C PHE A 140 5.15 -6.08 -6.99
N GLN A 141 5.22 -6.84 -8.08
CA GLN A 141 6.43 -6.94 -8.88
C GLN A 141 6.71 -5.63 -9.61
N GLY A 142 7.96 -5.16 -9.55
CA GLY A 142 8.42 -3.95 -10.25
C GLY A 142 7.85 -2.64 -9.68
N ARG A 143 7.89 -1.59 -10.51
CA ARG A 143 7.42 -0.24 -10.19
C ARG A 143 5.92 -0.09 -10.48
N ILE A 144 5.17 0.45 -9.53
CA ILE A 144 3.85 1.04 -9.77
C ILE A 144 4.05 2.47 -10.24
N GLU A 145 3.49 2.88 -11.37
CA GLU A 145 3.72 4.23 -11.90
C GLU A 145 2.96 5.29 -11.11
N LEU A 146 3.66 6.35 -10.74
CA LEU A 146 3.15 7.48 -9.97
C LEU A 146 3.22 8.78 -10.78
N SER A 147 2.15 9.55 -10.79
CA SER A 147 2.23 10.95 -11.22
C SER A 147 2.27 11.88 -10.00
N PHE A 148 3.13 12.90 -10.09
CA PHE A 148 3.12 13.98 -9.11
C PHE A 148 1.89 14.86 -9.33
N HIS A 149 1.12 15.09 -8.27
CA HIS A 149 0.03 16.05 -8.33
C HIS A 149 0.53 17.49 -8.14
N SER A 150 -0.11 18.43 -8.83
CA SER A 150 0.24 19.85 -8.80
C SER A 150 0.06 20.49 -7.43
N TRP A 151 0.99 21.36 -7.03
CA TRP A 151 0.84 22.25 -5.88
C TRP A 151 -0.33 23.24 -6.00
N TRP A 152 -0.80 23.47 -7.23
CA TRP A 152 -1.76 24.52 -7.58
C TRP A 152 -3.20 24.01 -7.68
N GLU A 153 -3.39 22.70 -7.61
CA GLU A 153 -4.70 22.05 -7.68
C GLU A 153 -5.05 21.45 -6.31
N LYS A 154 -6.30 21.55 -5.89
CA LYS A 154 -6.71 21.00 -4.59
C LYS A 154 -6.55 19.47 -4.56
N PRO A 155 -6.16 18.89 -3.41
CA PRO A 155 -5.72 19.57 -2.21
C PRO A 155 -4.28 20.12 -2.33
N HIS A 156 -4.02 21.31 -1.74
CA HIS A 156 -2.77 22.09 -1.92
C HIS A 156 -1.55 21.54 -1.16
N TRP A 157 -1.29 20.24 -1.24
CA TRP A 157 -0.12 19.57 -0.65
C TRP A 157 0.48 18.55 -1.63
N LYS A 158 1.74 18.15 -1.43
CA LYS A 158 2.40 17.15 -2.28
C LYS A 158 1.76 15.78 -2.09
N TYR A 159 1.09 15.27 -3.12
CA TYR A 159 0.66 13.89 -3.15
C TYR A 159 0.94 13.26 -4.52
N TRP A 160 0.84 11.93 -4.55
CA TRP A 160 1.07 11.13 -5.73
C TRP A 160 -0.22 10.40 -6.11
N ARG A 161 -0.39 10.11 -7.40
CA ARG A 161 -1.49 9.27 -7.89
C ARG A 161 -0.92 8.11 -8.67
N VAL A 162 -1.52 6.93 -8.50
CA VAL A 162 -1.23 5.80 -9.39
C VAL A 162 -1.83 6.09 -10.75
N MET A 163 -1.01 5.95 -11.78
CA MET A 163 -1.46 6.09 -13.16
C MET A 163 -1.81 4.73 -13.74
N PRO A 164 -2.85 4.62 -14.58
CA PRO A 164 -2.98 3.45 -15.44
C PRO A 164 -1.73 3.37 -16.34
N PRO A 165 -1.24 2.17 -16.66
CA PRO A 165 -0.13 2.01 -17.59
C PRO A 165 -0.49 2.67 -18.92
N GLU A 166 0.46 3.35 -19.54
CA GLU A 166 0.29 3.86 -20.91
C GLU A 166 -0.02 2.66 -21.82
N LYS A 167 -1.19 2.68 -22.48
CA LYS A 167 -1.51 1.65 -23.47
C LYS A 167 -0.52 1.81 -24.63
N SER A 168 0.42 0.87 -24.73
CA SER A 168 1.31 0.71 -25.88
C SER A 168 0.53 0.39 -27.15
#